data_AF-A0A1H6RE71-F1
#
_entry.id   AF-A0A1H6RE71-F1
#
_cell.length_a   1.000
_cell.length_b   1.000
_cell.length_c   1.000
_cell.angle_alpha   90.00
_cell.angle_beta   90.00
_cell.angle_gamma   90.00
#
_symmetry.space_group_name_H-M   'P 1'
#
loop_
_entity.id
_entity.type
_entity.pdbx_description
1 polymer ?
#
loop_
_entity_poly.entity_id
_entity_poly.type
_entity_poly.pdbx_seq_one_letter_code
_entity_poly.pdbx_strand_id
1 'polypeptide(L)'
;MKHELPSITDYLATFPAEPQAAESYRAVRSFLKSYAGNESTFNSYRTHVERLLLWTLIKTRTPLLEMRRTYAESFLELCLAPDPAWIGPVVKSRFIRVGARKKMATDTYTLNTEWWPFNQSASKEERKRAAEKHRPLLQALYKRPGSCADHPSRRRTAAIGRAERTRRRAAVDEAVGSTAPGLARYTHEVLFGDVWRQTDLAPRDRSLITVAALISQNQSAQLTFHLNRAMDNGLTREQAGGVVTHLAFYVGWPKAMSAVPVLKAVFASRGET
;
A
#
# COMPACT_ATOMS: atom_id res chain seq x y z
N MET A 1 -25.98 9.54 18.80
CA MET A 1 -26.85 9.66 17.61
C MET A 1 -27.47 11.05 17.46
N LYS A 2 -27.85 11.76 18.53
CA LYS A 2 -28.55 13.06 18.49
C LYS A 2 -27.89 14.22 17.71
N HIS A 3 -26.64 14.08 17.26
CA HIS A 3 -25.92 15.11 16.47
C HIS A 3 -25.41 14.57 15.13
N GLU A 4 -25.89 13.41 14.69
CA GLU A 4 -25.55 12.86 13.38
C GLU A 4 -26.45 13.40 12.28
N LEU A 5 -25.94 13.34 11.06
CA LEU A 5 -26.75 13.63 9.87
C LEU A 5 -27.91 12.63 9.78
N PRO A 6 -29.14 13.09 9.46
CA PRO A 6 -30.29 12.20 9.29
C PRO A 6 -30.02 11.04 8.32
N SER A 7 -29.34 11.31 7.21
CA SER A 7 -28.96 10.28 6.24
C SER A 7 -28.08 9.16 6.81
N ILE A 8 -27.30 9.43 7.85
CA ILE A 8 -26.51 8.41 8.55
C ILE A 8 -27.40 7.63 9.52
N THR A 9 -28.25 8.32 10.30
CA THR A 9 -29.12 7.66 11.27
C THR A 9 -30.14 6.75 10.57
N ASP A 10 -30.71 7.23 9.47
CA ASP A 10 -31.70 6.49 8.68
C ASP A 10 -31.06 5.26 8.04
N TYR A 11 -29.85 5.39 7.48
CA TYR A 11 -29.11 4.26 6.92
C TYR A 11 -28.79 3.19 7.97
N LEU A 12 -28.31 3.59 9.15
CA LEU A 12 -28.00 2.64 10.23
C LEU A 12 -29.26 1.92 10.74
N ALA A 13 -30.41 2.58 10.71
CA ALA A 13 -31.70 1.98 11.08
C ALA A 13 -32.22 0.95 10.07
N THR A 14 -31.67 0.90 8.85
CA THR A 14 -32.04 -0.12 7.85
C THR A 14 -31.45 -1.50 8.14
N PHE A 15 -30.45 -1.59 9.02
CA PHE A 15 -29.80 -2.86 9.36
C PHE A 15 -30.61 -3.63 10.42
N PRO A 16 -30.58 -4.99 10.37
CA PRO A 16 -31.14 -5.81 11.44
C PRO A 16 -30.40 -5.59 12.77
N ALA A 17 -30.97 -6.10 13.86
CA ALA A 17 -30.39 -5.92 15.20
C ALA A 17 -29.03 -6.62 15.38
N GLU A 18 -28.84 -7.78 14.74
CA GLU A 18 -27.65 -8.65 14.86
C GLU A 18 -26.30 -7.92 14.71
N PRO A 19 -26.00 -7.15 13.64
CA PRO A 19 -24.71 -6.46 13.48
C PRO A 19 -24.52 -5.27 14.44
N GLN A 20 -25.51 -4.95 15.27
CA GLN A 20 -25.49 -3.82 16.21
C GLN A 20 -24.98 -2.53 15.54
N ALA A 21 -25.58 -2.18 14.39
CA ALA A 21 -25.01 -1.20 13.46
C ALA A 21 -24.71 0.17 14.11
N ALA A 22 -25.61 0.65 14.96
CA ALA A 22 -25.44 1.92 15.65
C ALA A 22 -24.29 1.91 16.67
N GLU A 23 -24.01 0.78 17.30
CA GLU A 23 -22.91 0.64 18.27
C GLU A 23 -21.56 0.51 17.54
N SER A 24 -21.50 -0.38 16.54
CA SER A 24 -20.34 -0.53 15.66
C SER A 24 -19.95 0.81 15.01
N TYR A 25 -20.92 1.59 14.54
CA TYR A 25 -20.69 2.94 14.01
C TYR A 25 -20.12 3.90 15.07
N ARG A 26 -20.65 3.90 16.29
CA ARG A 26 -20.15 4.77 17.37
C ARG A 26 -18.72 4.45 17.74
N ALA A 27 -18.35 3.17 17.79
CA ALA A 27 -16.98 2.74 18.05
C ALA A 27 -16.01 3.32 17.01
N VAL A 28 -16.32 3.14 15.72
CA VAL A 28 -15.50 3.68 14.62
C VAL A 28 -15.44 5.19 14.62
N ARG A 29 -16.58 5.86 14.84
CA ARG A 29 -16.62 7.32 14.92
C ARG A 29 -15.78 7.84 16.09
N SER A 30 -15.88 7.23 17.26
CA SER A 30 -15.10 7.62 18.44
C SER A 30 -13.60 7.48 18.17
N PHE A 31 -13.21 6.34 17.60
CA PHE A 31 -11.83 6.10 17.17
C PHE A 31 -11.35 7.15 16.17
N LEU A 32 -12.13 7.48 15.14
CA LEU A 32 -11.70 8.52 14.19
C LEU A 32 -11.64 9.91 14.80
N LYS A 33 -12.57 10.23 15.72
CA LYS A 33 -12.59 11.53 16.40
C LYS A 33 -11.33 11.73 17.27
N SER A 34 -10.73 10.69 17.85
CA SER A 34 -9.48 10.83 18.61
C SER A 34 -8.29 11.27 17.75
N TYR A 35 -8.39 11.16 16.43
CA TYR A 35 -7.35 11.63 15.48
C TYR A 35 -7.74 12.89 14.72
N ALA A 36 -8.83 13.59 15.09
CA ALA A 36 -9.30 14.77 14.37
C ALA A 36 -8.27 15.92 14.29
N GLY A 37 -7.32 15.98 15.23
CA GLY A 37 -6.21 16.94 15.22
C GLY A 37 -5.04 16.57 14.28
N ASN A 38 -5.05 15.39 13.65
CA ASN A 38 -4.03 14.95 12.72
C ASN A 38 -4.68 14.46 11.42
N GLU A 39 -4.82 15.37 10.46
CA GLU A 39 -5.53 15.12 9.21
C GLU A 39 -4.94 13.95 8.39
N SER A 40 -3.61 13.80 8.37
CA SER A 40 -2.95 12.71 7.65
C SER A 40 -3.27 11.34 8.25
N THR A 41 -3.20 11.22 9.58
CA THR A 41 -3.52 10.00 10.31
C THR A 41 -5.01 9.69 10.22
N PHE A 42 -5.85 10.71 10.41
CA PHE A 42 -7.30 10.61 10.25
C PHE A 42 -7.69 10.04 8.89
N ASN A 43 -7.18 10.63 7.79
CA ASN A 43 -7.52 10.20 6.44
C ASN A 43 -7.04 8.78 6.14
N SER A 44 -5.85 8.42 6.64
CA SER A 44 -5.29 7.07 6.49
C SER A 44 -6.16 6.03 7.20
N TYR A 45 -6.49 6.28 8.47
CA TYR A 45 -7.29 5.35 9.29
C TYR A 45 -8.72 5.25 8.82
N ARG A 46 -9.36 6.38 8.52
CA ARG A 46 -10.75 6.49 8.05
C ARG A 46 -11.04 5.50 6.93
N THR A 47 -10.16 5.43 5.93
CA THR A 47 -10.35 4.54 4.77
C THR A 47 -10.46 3.07 5.18
N HIS A 48 -9.60 2.61 6.09
CA HIS A 48 -9.58 1.21 6.51
C HIS A 48 -10.69 0.87 7.50
N VAL A 49 -10.92 1.72 8.51
CA VAL A 49 -11.94 1.44 9.53
C VAL A 49 -13.36 1.56 9.00
N GLU A 50 -13.59 2.40 7.99
CA GLU A 50 -14.88 2.47 7.30
C GLU A 50 -15.13 1.23 6.44
N ARG A 51 -14.12 0.73 5.74
CA ARG A 51 -14.22 -0.54 5.01
C ARG A 51 -14.53 -1.69 5.96
N LEU A 52 -13.85 -1.71 7.11
CA LEU A 52 -14.08 -2.70 8.15
C LEU A 52 -15.52 -2.63 8.66
N LEU A 53 -15.99 -1.43 9.02
CA LEU A 53 -17.38 -1.22 9.45
C LEU A 53 -18.38 -1.68 8.40
N LEU A 54 -18.25 -1.23 7.15
CA LEU A 54 -19.18 -1.65 6.10
C LEU A 54 -19.14 -3.17 5.90
N TRP A 55 -17.95 -3.76 5.94
CA TRP A 55 -17.79 -5.20 5.75
C TRP A 55 -18.48 -5.98 6.87
N THR A 56 -18.34 -5.53 8.12
CA THR A 56 -19.02 -6.16 9.25
C THR A 56 -20.53 -6.01 9.18
N LEU A 57 -21.03 -4.84 8.76
CA LEU A 57 -22.47 -4.59 8.65
C LEU A 57 -23.14 -5.34 7.47
N ILE A 58 -22.46 -5.40 6.32
CA ILE A 58 -23.07 -5.86 5.07
C ILE A 58 -22.74 -7.32 4.76
N LYS A 59 -21.49 -7.74 4.97
CA LYS A 59 -21.00 -9.06 4.54
C LYS A 59 -21.10 -10.10 5.64
N THR A 60 -20.50 -9.84 6.80
CA THR A 60 -20.46 -10.83 7.89
C THR A 60 -21.60 -10.69 8.87
N ARG A 61 -22.31 -9.55 8.85
CA ARG A 61 -23.39 -9.18 9.78
C ARG A 61 -23.02 -9.43 11.25
N THR A 62 -21.74 -9.27 11.57
CA THR A 62 -21.18 -9.50 12.91
C THR A 62 -20.94 -8.16 13.59
N PRO A 63 -21.26 -7.98 14.88
CA PRO A 63 -20.90 -6.77 15.61
C PRO A 63 -19.39 -6.52 15.53
N LEU A 64 -19.00 -5.28 15.22
CA LEU A 64 -17.59 -4.91 15.07
C LEU A 64 -16.78 -5.22 16.34
N LEU A 65 -17.38 -5.00 17.51
CA LEU A 65 -16.75 -5.19 18.82
C LEU A 65 -16.60 -6.66 19.22
N GLU A 66 -17.27 -7.58 18.51
CA GLU A 66 -17.22 -9.02 18.77
C GLU A 66 -16.34 -9.77 17.76
N MET A 67 -15.61 -9.03 16.92
CA MET A 67 -14.72 -9.63 15.93
C MET A 67 -13.62 -10.49 16.57
N ARG A 68 -13.49 -11.72 16.04
CA ARG A 68 -12.41 -12.65 16.40
C ARG A 68 -11.31 -12.62 15.34
N ARG A 69 -10.18 -13.25 15.66
CA ARG A 69 -9.02 -13.38 14.76
C ARG A 69 -9.40 -13.84 13.35
N THR A 70 -10.26 -14.85 13.22
CA THR A 70 -10.69 -15.39 11.92
C THR A 70 -11.36 -14.33 11.04
N TYR A 71 -12.19 -13.47 11.62
CA TYR A 71 -12.81 -12.36 10.89
C TYR A 71 -11.79 -11.30 10.47
N ALA A 72 -10.78 -11.04 11.31
CA ALA A 72 -9.70 -10.12 10.94
C ALA A 72 -8.89 -10.66 9.74
N GLU A 73 -8.58 -11.96 9.73
CA GLU A 73 -7.91 -12.63 8.60
C GLU A 73 -8.75 -12.52 7.32
N SER A 74 -10.05 -12.86 7.37
CA SER A 74 -10.95 -12.71 6.22
C SER A 74 -11.10 -11.27 5.73
N PHE A 75 -11.07 -10.28 6.64
CA PHE A 75 -11.10 -8.88 6.25
C PHE A 75 -9.80 -8.45 5.53
N LEU A 76 -8.65 -8.96 5.97
CA LEU A 76 -7.39 -8.71 5.29
C LEU A 76 -7.37 -9.35 3.90
N GLU A 77 -7.91 -10.56 3.75
CA GLU A 77 -8.10 -11.21 2.45
C GLU A 77 -8.98 -10.37 1.51
N LEU A 78 -10.11 -9.85 1.99
CA LEU A 78 -10.93 -8.90 1.23
C LEU A 78 -10.13 -7.67 0.81
N CYS A 79 -9.28 -7.13 1.68
CA CYS A 79 -8.48 -5.95 1.35
C CYS A 79 -7.45 -6.24 0.25
N LEU A 80 -6.93 -7.46 0.20
CA LEU A 80 -5.98 -7.91 -0.83
C LEU A 80 -6.69 -8.25 -2.15
N ALA A 81 -7.88 -8.83 -2.07
CA ALA A 81 -8.69 -9.23 -3.22
C ALA A 81 -10.16 -8.81 -2.99
N PRO A 82 -10.52 -7.54 -3.26
CA PRO A 82 -11.86 -7.06 -3.00
C PRO A 82 -12.89 -7.72 -3.91
N ASP A 83 -14.09 -7.93 -3.36
CA ASP A 83 -15.26 -8.35 -4.14
C ASP A 83 -15.49 -7.32 -5.28
N PRO A 84 -15.60 -7.75 -6.55
CA PRO A 84 -15.90 -6.85 -7.66
C PRO A 84 -17.12 -5.96 -7.44
N ALA A 85 -18.13 -6.43 -6.69
CA ALA A 85 -19.31 -5.64 -6.32
C ALA A 85 -19.00 -4.52 -5.30
N TRP A 86 -17.76 -4.37 -4.85
CA TRP A 86 -17.31 -3.34 -3.92
C TRP A 86 -16.26 -2.41 -4.55
N ILE A 87 -15.96 -2.57 -5.84
CA ILE A 87 -14.93 -1.82 -6.57
C ILE A 87 -15.60 -0.83 -7.52
N GLY A 88 -15.34 0.46 -7.28
CA GLY A 88 -15.71 1.54 -8.18
C GLY A 88 -14.63 1.82 -9.24
N PRO A 89 -15.01 2.34 -10.41
CA PRO A 89 -14.05 2.69 -11.47
C PRO A 89 -13.33 4.02 -11.20
N VAL A 90 -13.83 4.83 -10.26
CA VAL A 90 -13.33 6.17 -9.94
C VAL A 90 -13.55 6.51 -8.47
N VAL A 91 -12.57 7.19 -7.88
CA VAL A 91 -12.73 7.75 -6.53
C VAL A 91 -13.81 8.83 -6.55
N LYS A 92 -14.83 8.67 -5.72
CA LYS A 92 -15.92 9.63 -5.54
C LYS A 92 -16.01 10.06 -4.08
N SER A 93 -16.67 11.18 -3.81
CA SER A 93 -17.05 11.57 -2.45
C SER A 93 -18.23 10.72 -1.97
N ARG A 94 -18.21 10.31 -0.70
CA ARG A 94 -19.29 9.51 -0.09
C ARG A 94 -20.64 10.22 -0.04
N PHE A 95 -20.59 11.51 0.25
CA PHE A 95 -21.77 12.34 0.38
C PHE A 95 -21.71 13.46 -0.65
N ILE A 96 -22.87 13.78 -1.21
CA ILE A 96 -23.07 14.91 -2.10
C ILE A 96 -23.66 16.04 -1.24
N ARG A 97 -23.00 17.20 -1.24
CA ARG A 97 -23.50 18.40 -0.56
C ARG A 97 -24.69 18.95 -1.33
N VAL A 98 -25.81 19.13 -0.64
CA VAL A 98 -27.02 19.77 -1.15
C VAL A 98 -27.15 21.13 -0.48
N GLY A 99 -26.87 22.19 -1.23
CA GLY A 99 -26.85 23.56 -0.74
C GLY A 99 -26.47 24.56 -1.82
N ALA A 100 -26.45 25.84 -1.46
CA ALA A 100 -26.06 26.92 -2.37
C ALA A 100 -24.58 26.80 -2.78
N ARG A 101 -24.14 27.60 -3.76
CA ARG A 101 -22.77 27.55 -4.30
C ARG A 101 -21.69 27.68 -3.22
N LYS A 102 -21.89 28.55 -2.22
CA LYS A 102 -21.04 28.67 -1.03
C LYS A 102 -21.52 27.72 0.05
N LYS A 103 -20.57 27.10 0.77
CA LYS A 103 -20.88 26.20 1.88
C LYS A 103 -21.53 26.98 3.03
N MET A 104 -22.65 26.48 3.53
CA MET A 104 -23.39 27.08 4.65
C MET A 104 -23.63 26.05 5.76
N ALA A 105 -23.90 26.53 6.98
CA ALA A 105 -24.22 25.67 8.12
C ALA A 105 -25.55 24.91 7.93
N THR A 106 -26.43 25.42 7.07
CA THR A 106 -27.73 24.84 6.72
C THR A 106 -27.65 23.82 5.57
N ASP A 107 -26.46 23.58 5.01
CA ASP A 107 -26.28 22.61 3.93
C ASP A 107 -26.63 21.20 4.41
N THR A 108 -27.33 20.45 3.56
CA THR A 108 -27.66 19.05 3.81
C THR A 108 -26.79 18.13 2.96
N TYR A 109 -26.81 16.83 3.23
CA TYR A 109 -25.98 15.85 2.55
C TYR A 109 -26.77 14.61 2.19
N THR A 110 -26.68 14.20 0.93
CA THR A 110 -27.27 12.94 0.43
C THR A 110 -26.17 11.92 0.18
N LEU A 111 -26.54 10.64 0.24
CA LEU A 111 -25.61 9.55 -0.08
C LEU A 111 -25.26 9.59 -1.57
N ASN A 112 -23.98 9.42 -1.90
CA ASN A 112 -23.56 9.24 -3.28
C ASN A 112 -23.67 7.76 -3.67
N THR A 113 -24.61 7.44 -4.57
CA THR A 113 -24.79 6.07 -5.09
C THR A 113 -23.67 5.62 -6.02
N GLU A 114 -22.86 6.54 -6.54
CA GLU A 114 -21.67 6.23 -7.35
C GLU A 114 -20.42 5.97 -6.50
N TRP A 115 -20.51 6.10 -5.17
CA TRP A 115 -19.38 5.87 -4.29
C TRP A 115 -19.22 4.39 -3.95
N TRP A 116 -17.96 3.92 -3.99
CA TRP A 116 -17.60 2.53 -3.68
C TRP A 116 -16.47 2.44 -2.65
N PRO A 117 -16.47 1.41 -1.76
CA PRO A 117 -15.45 1.23 -0.73
C PRO A 117 -14.03 1.00 -1.29
N PHE A 118 -13.91 0.29 -2.41
CA PHE A 118 -12.66 0.09 -3.16
C PHE A 118 -12.75 0.82 -4.50
N ASN A 119 -11.61 1.18 -5.06
CA ASN A 119 -11.55 1.83 -6.37
C ASN A 119 -10.37 1.28 -7.16
N GLN A 120 -10.59 1.07 -8.45
CA GLN A 120 -9.52 0.70 -9.39
C GLN A 120 -9.56 1.66 -10.58
N SER A 121 -8.55 2.52 -10.66
CA SER A 121 -8.47 3.50 -11.74
C SER A 121 -7.95 2.86 -13.01
N ALA A 122 -8.75 2.89 -14.07
CA ALA A 122 -8.30 2.65 -15.44
C ALA A 122 -7.94 3.99 -16.13
N SER A 123 -7.02 3.96 -17.08
CA SER A 123 -6.71 5.13 -17.93
C SER A 123 -7.95 5.64 -18.67
N LYS A 124 -7.93 6.88 -19.16
CA LYS A 124 -9.04 7.44 -19.96
C LYS A 124 -9.24 6.62 -21.24
N GLU A 125 -8.14 6.17 -21.83
CA GLU A 125 -8.09 5.35 -23.04
C GLU A 125 -8.70 3.97 -22.81
N GLU A 126 -8.42 3.32 -21.68
CA GLU A 126 -9.05 2.04 -21.31
C GLU A 126 -10.55 2.19 -21.06
N ARG A 127 -10.97 3.29 -20.41
CA ARG A 127 -12.39 3.61 -20.21
C ARG A 127 -13.13 3.84 -21.51
N LYS A 128 -12.54 4.60 -22.44
CA LYS A 128 -13.08 4.83 -23.78
C LYS A 128 -13.22 3.52 -24.55
N ARG A 129 -12.17 2.69 -24.58
CA ARG A 129 -12.19 1.38 -25.25
C ARG A 129 -13.18 0.39 -24.65
N ALA A 130 -13.34 0.38 -23.32
CA ALA A 130 -14.31 -0.47 -22.65
C ALA A 130 -15.75 -0.04 -22.96
N ALA A 131 -16.02 1.26 -22.95
CA ALA A 131 -17.32 1.82 -23.31
C ALA A 131 -17.68 1.56 -24.78
N GLU A 132 -16.75 1.80 -25.71
CA GLU A 132 -16.94 1.54 -27.15
C GLU A 132 -17.20 0.06 -27.45
N LYS A 133 -16.61 -0.84 -26.65
CA LYS A 133 -16.76 -2.30 -26.83
C LYS A 133 -17.85 -2.93 -25.96
N HIS A 134 -18.62 -2.13 -25.22
CA HIS A 134 -19.59 -2.60 -24.21
C HIS A 134 -19.01 -3.68 -23.27
N ARG A 135 -17.72 -3.59 -22.95
CA ARG A 135 -17.01 -4.55 -22.10
C ARG A 135 -16.92 -3.98 -20.68
N PRO A 136 -17.19 -4.77 -19.62
CA PRO A 136 -16.94 -4.31 -18.26
C PRO A 136 -15.47 -3.96 -18.08
N LEU A 137 -15.19 -2.89 -17.31
CA LEU A 137 -13.84 -2.34 -17.09
C LEU A 137 -12.87 -3.28 -16.36
N LEU A 138 -13.32 -4.47 -15.97
CA LEU A 138 -12.52 -5.45 -15.24
C LEU A 138 -12.79 -6.86 -15.74
N GLN A 139 -11.94 -7.34 -16.64
CA GLN A 139 -11.55 -8.76 -16.73
C GLN A 139 -10.33 -8.92 -17.65
N ALA A 140 -9.14 -8.81 -17.05
CA ALA A 140 -7.91 -9.41 -17.58
C ALA A 140 -6.90 -9.60 -16.44
N LEU A 141 -7.14 -10.69 -15.70
CA LEU A 141 -6.18 -11.66 -15.17
C LEU A 141 -4.75 -11.17 -14.86
N TYR A 142 -4.38 -11.41 -13.61
CA TYR A 142 -3.05 -11.78 -13.15
C TYR A 142 -2.23 -12.49 -14.26
N LYS A 143 -1.30 -11.80 -14.91
CA LYS A 143 -0.30 -12.43 -15.77
C LYS A 143 0.73 -13.11 -14.87
N ARG A 144 0.77 -14.44 -14.86
CA ARG A 144 1.96 -15.18 -14.42
C ARG A 144 3.14 -14.77 -15.33
N PRO A 145 4.28 -14.31 -14.79
CA PRO A 145 5.44 -14.00 -15.62
C PRO A 145 5.93 -15.27 -16.34
N GLY A 146 5.98 -15.22 -17.67
CA GLY A 146 6.65 -16.21 -18.52
C GLY A 146 8.17 -15.98 -18.54
N SER A 147 8.91 -17.06 -18.76
CA SER A 147 10.37 -17.16 -18.69
C SER A 147 11.12 -16.16 -19.57
N CYS A 148 12.07 -15.42 -18.99
CA CYS A 148 13.04 -14.63 -19.73
C CYS A 148 14.20 -15.49 -20.23
N ALA A 149 14.51 -15.41 -21.53
CA ALA A 149 15.65 -16.03 -22.18
C ALA A 149 16.97 -15.30 -21.88
N ASP A 150 18.06 -16.07 -21.85
CA ASP A 150 19.43 -15.70 -21.47
C ASP A 150 20.12 -14.71 -22.45
N HIS A 151 21.00 -13.85 -21.92
CA HIS A 151 21.94 -13.02 -22.70
C HIS A 151 23.39 -13.20 -22.19
N PRO A 152 24.42 -13.14 -23.06
CA PRO A 152 25.74 -13.67 -22.74
C PRO A 152 26.76 -12.57 -22.39
N SER A 153 27.07 -12.40 -21.10
CA SER A 153 28.20 -11.57 -20.61
C SER A 153 28.83 -12.06 -19.29
N ARG A 154 28.82 -13.38 -19.04
CA ARG A 154 28.98 -13.96 -17.68
C ARG A 154 30.39 -14.21 -17.14
N ARG A 155 31.50 -13.97 -17.85
CA ARG A 155 32.83 -14.42 -17.37
C ARG A 155 33.62 -13.42 -16.49
N ARG A 156 33.51 -12.10 -16.70
CA ARG A 156 34.14 -11.08 -15.82
C ARG A 156 33.30 -10.76 -14.56
N THR A 157 31.99 -10.94 -14.65
CA THR A 157 31.01 -10.68 -13.58
C THR A 157 31.04 -11.72 -12.44
N ALA A 158 31.47 -12.95 -12.72
CA ALA A 158 31.46 -14.04 -11.74
C ALA A 158 32.51 -13.90 -10.62
N ALA A 159 33.66 -13.25 -10.88
CA ALA A 159 34.71 -13.03 -9.87
C ALA A 159 34.35 -11.87 -8.93
N ILE A 160 33.85 -10.77 -9.49
CA ILE A 160 33.33 -9.61 -8.74
C ILE A 160 32.17 -10.04 -7.83
N GLY A 161 31.24 -10.84 -8.36
CA GLY A 161 30.12 -11.37 -7.58
C GLY A 161 30.54 -12.31 -6.44
N ARG A 162 31.69 -13.00 -6.55
CA ARG A 162 32.21 -13.85 -5.48
C ARG A 162 32.78 -13.04 -4.32
N ALA A 163 33.59 -12.02 -4.63
CA ALA A 163 34.19 -11.14 -3.62
C ALA A 163 33.15 -10.31 -2.86
N GLU A 164 32.13 -9.79 -3.55
CA GLU A 164 31.00 -9.08 -2.93
C GLU A 164 30.20 -10.01 -2.01
N ARG A 165 29.94 -11.25 -2.46
CA ARG A 165 29.22 -12.25 -1.66
C ARG A 165 29.98 -12.62 -0.39
N THR A 166 31.30 -12.76 -0.45
CA THR A 166 32.14 -13.02 0.74
C THR A 166 32.11 -11.85 1.71
N ARG A 167 32.30 -10.60 1.23
CA ARG A 167 32.23 -9.39 2.06
C ARG A 167 30.88 -9.25 2.76
N ARG A 168 29.78 -9.42 2.02
CA ARG A 168 28.43 -9.38 2.61
C ARG A 168 28.25 -10.50 3.65
N ARG A 169 28.75 -11.70 3.37
CA ARG A 169 28.63 -12.82 4.30
C ARG A 169 29.30 -12.50 5.64
N ALA A 170 30.53 -12.02 5.59
CA ALA A 170 31.29 -11.59 6.77
C ALA A 170 30.57 -10.47 7.54
N ALA A 171 30.07 -9.43 6.85
CA ALA A 171 29.39 -8.31 7.50
C ALA A 171 28.11 -8.72 8.25
N VAL A 172 27.31 -9.64 7.69
CA VAL A 172 26.11 -10.16 8.37
C VAL A 172 26.49 -11.11 9.51
N ASP A 173 27.51 -11.95 9.33
CA ASP A 173 27.99 -12.84 10.40
C ASP A 173 28.52 -12.02 11.59
N GLU A 174 29.22 -10.92 11.33
CA GLU A 174 29.68 -9.97 12.36
C GLU A 174 28.51 -9.26 13.06
N ALA A 175 27.54 -8.74 12.29
CA ALA A 175 26.45 -7.96 12.86
C ALA A 175 25.38 -8.80 13.58
N VAL A 176 25.16 -10.04 13.15
CA VAL A 176 23.97 -10.84 13.55
C VAL A 176 24.34 -12.26 13.98
N GLY A 177 25.50 -12.79 13.57
CA GLY A 177 25.83 -14.22 13.70
C GLY A 177 25.90 -14.71 15.15
N SER A 178 26.47 -13.92 16.07
CA SER A 178 26.57 -14.28 17.49
C SER A 178 25.22 -14.14 18.23
N THR A 179 24.41 -13.16 17.85
CA THR A 179 23.14 -12.83 18.52
C THR A 179 21.96 -13.66 18.01
N ALA A 180 21.85 -13.82 16.70
CA ALA A 180 20.74 -14.49 16.02
C ALA A 180 21.25 -15.33 14.82
N PRO A 181 21.96 -16.46 15.07
CA PRO A 181 22.60 -17.27 14.03
C PRO A 181 21.62 -17.81 12.98
N GLY A 182 20.38 -18.12 13.37
CA GLY A 182 19.32 -18.52 12.43
C GLY A 182 19.00 -17.42 11.41
N LEU A 183 18.94 -16.16 11.86
CA LEU A 183 18.68 -15.00 11.00
C LEU A 183 19.85 -14.76 10.04
N ALA A 184 21.09 -14.87 10.51
CA ALA A 184 22.27 -14.78 9.66
C ALA A 184 22.22 -15.86 8.56
N ARG A 185 21.93 -17.11 8.94
CA ARG A 185 21.77 -18.22 8.00
C ARG A 185 20.69 -17.96 6.95
N TYR A 186 19.48 -17.56 7.35
CA TYR A 186 18.40 -17.24 6.41
C TYR A 186 18.74 -16.07 5.49
N THR A 187 19.49 -15.08 5.98
CA THR A 187 19.97 -13.96 5.16
C THR A 187 20.91 -14.44 4.05
N HIS A 188 21.79 -15.39 4.35
CA HIS A 188 22.74 -15.94 3.38
C HIS A 188 22.12 -16.91 2.39
N GLU A 189 21.33 -17.86 2.89
CA GLU A 189 20.86 -19.02 2.13
C GLU A 189 19.56 -18.74 1.40
N VAL A 190 18.59 -18.12 2.08
CA VAL A 190 17.25 -17.90 1.51
C VAL A 190 17.20 -16.55 0.83
N LEU A 191 17.50 -15.45 1.55
CA LEU A 191 17.33 -14.11 1.01
C LEU A 191 18.31 -13.87 -0.15
N PHE A 192 19.61 -13.78 0.13
CA PHE A 192 20.58 -13.50 -0.92
C PHE A 192 21.11 -14.74 -1.65
N GLY A 193 20.80 -15.92 -1.10
CA GLY A 193 21.14 -17.23 -1.64
C GLY A 193 20.13 -17.75 -2.66
N ASP A 194 18.89 -17.28 -2.61
CA ASP A 194 17.85 -17.73 -3.53
C ASP A 194 17.08 -16.53 -4.06
N VAL A 195 16.27 -15.86 -3.21
CA VAL A 195 15.30 -14.84 -3.62
C VAL A 195 15.94 -13.73 -4.47
N TRP A 196 17.11 -13.21 -4.10
CA TRP A 196 17.80 -12.17 -4.86
C TRP A 196 18.49 -12.64 -6.15
N ARG A 197 18.55 -13.95 -6.39
CA ARG A 197 19.13 -14.58 -7.58
C ARG A 197 18.08 -15.09 -8.56
N GLN A 198 16.80 -15.07 -8.18
CA GLN A 198 15.71 -15.44 -9.08
C GLN A 198 15.70 -14.53 -10.31
N THR A 199 15.44 -15.12 -11.48
CA THR A 199 15.56 -14.47 -12.80
C THR A 199 14.23 -13.94 -13.33
N ASP A 200 13.15 -14.12 -12.56
CA ASP A 200 11.81 -13.62 -12.84
C ASP A 200 11.70 -12.09 -12.75
N LEU A 201 12.62 -11.46 -12.02
CA LEU A 201 12.73 -10.01 -11.90
C LEU A 201 14.20 -9.58 -11.99
N ALA A 202 14.48 -8.60 -12.87
CA ALA A 202 15.83 -8.07 -13.04
C ALA A 202 16.38 -7.49 -11.72
N PRO A 203 17.69 -7.59 -11.45
CA PRO A 203 18.28 -7.07 -10.21
C PRO A 203 17.98 -5.60 -9.93
N ARG A 204 17.92 -4.78 -10.98
CA ARG A 204 17.50 -3.37 -10.91
C ARG A 204 16.09 -3.25 -10.34
N ASP A 205 15.14 -3.94 -10.93
CA ASP A 205 13.72 -3.83 -10.58
C ASP A 205 13.44 -4.46 -9.21
N ARG A 206 14.14 -5.55 -8.86
CA ARG A 206 14.11 -6.13 -7.51
C ARG A 206 14.60 -5.15 -6.45
N SER A 207 15.65 -4.40 -6.76
CA SER A 207 16.15 -3.36 -5.86
C SER A 207 15.20 -2.17 -5.75
N LEU A 208 14.63 -1.74 -6.88
CA LEU A 208 13.61 -0.68 -6.94
C LEU A 208 12.41 -0.99 -6.04
N ILE A 209 11.81 -2.19 -6.15
CA ILE A 209 10.67 -2.57 -5.31
C ILE A 209 11.06 -2.71 -3.83
N THR A 210 12.29 -3.12 -3.55
CA THR A 210 12.79 -3.21 -2.16
C THR A 210 12.92 -1.81 -1.55
N VAL A 211 13.53 -0.87 -2.26
CA VAL A 211 13.61 0.55 -1.85
C VAL A 211 12.21 1.13 -1.61
N ALA A 212 11.28 0.89 -2.53
CA ALA A 212 9.91 1.36 -2.39
C ALA A 212 9.22 0.76 -1.15
N ALA A 213 9.39 -0.54 -0.90
CA ALA A 213 8.81 -1.21 0.27
C ALA A 213 9.38 -0.68 1.60
N LEU A 214 10.68 -0.37 1.65
CA LEU A 214 11.33 0.21 2.84
C LEU A 214 10.80 1.61 3.14
N ILE A 215 10.68 2.46 2.11
CA ILE A 215 10.09 3.81 2.24
C ILE A 215 8.64 3.69 2.73
N SER A 216 7.87 2.78 2.12
CA SER A 216 6.46 2.53 2.46
C SER A 216 6.24 2.12 3.92
N GLN A 217 7.23 1.46 4.53
CA GLN A 217 7.19 1.01 5.92
C GLN A 217 7.97 1.94 6.87
N ASN A 218 8.51 3.05 6.38
CA ASN A 218 9.38 3.97 7.12
C ASN A 218 10.62 3.29 7.75
N GLN A 219 11.17 2.28 7.08
CA GLN A 219 12.35 1.53 7.54
C GLN A 219 13.65 2.15 7.01
N SER A 220 13.93 3.38 7.43
CA SER A 220 15.09 4.16 6.94
C SER A 220 16.44 3.52 7.25
N ALA A 221 16.58 2.76 8.34
CA ALA A 221 17.83 2.11 8.73
C ALA A 221 18.37 1.13 7.67
N GLN A 222 17.49 0.50 6.89
CA GLN A 222 17.87 -0.43 5.81
C GLN A 222 17.97 0.27 4.45
N LEU A 223 17.46 1.50 4.34
CA LEU A 223 17.31 2.20 3.07
C LEU A 223 18.68 2.57 2.45
N THR A 224 19.67 2.94 3.26
CA THR A 224 21.02 3.29 2.77
C THR A 224 21.67 2.14 1.98
N PHE A 225 21.61 0.92 2.51
CA PHE A 225 22.18 -0.26 1.87
C PHE A 225 21.43 -0.60 0.58
N HIS A 226 20.10 -0.66 0.63
CA HIS A 226 19.29 -1.06 -0.51
C HIS A 226 19.25 0.00 -1.62
N LEU A 227 19.36 1.29 -1.29
CA LEU A 227 19.46 2.35 -2.27
C LEU A 227 20.79 2.28 -3.02
N ASN A 228 21.93 2.10 -2.32
CA ASN A 228 23.21 1.87 -2.97
C ASN A 228 23.17 0.65 -3.90
N ARG A 229 22.63 -0.46 -3.41
CA ARG A 229 22.46 -1.67 -4.23
C ARG A 229 21.56 -1.44 -5.45
N ALA A 230 20.51 -0.63 -5.32
CA ALA A 230 19.65 -0.28 -6.45
C ALA A 230 20.42 0.49 -7.52
N MET A 231 21.25 1.44 -7.11
CA MET A 231 22.07 2.24 -8.02
C MET A 231 23.20 1.43 -8.66
N ASP A 232 23.83 0.52 -7.91
CA ASP A 232 24.80 -0.45 -8.46
C ASP A 232 24.16 -1.37 -9.51
N ASN A 233 22.87 -1.65 -9.36
CA ASN A 233 22.06 -2.39 -10.33
C ASN A 233 21.47 -1.52 -11.46
N GLY A 234 21.81 -0.23 -11.53
CA GLY A 234 21.43 0.67 -12.63
C GLY A 234 20.19 1.53 -12.40
N LEU A 235 19.75 1.73 -11.15
CA LEU A 235 18.78 2.78 -10.83
C LEU A 235 19.50 4.15 -10.83
N THR A 236 19.04 5.10 -11.64
CA THR A 236 19.67 6.45 -11.68
C THR A 236 19.24 7.31 -10.50
N ARG A 237 20.00 8.38 -10.23
CA ARG A 237 19.65 9.41 -9.24
C ARG A 237 18.26 10.02 -9.48
N GLU A 238 17.97 10.36 -10.73
CA GLU A 238 16.69 10.96 -11.14
C GLU A 238 15.55 9.98 -10.88
N GLN A 239 15.77 8.69 -11.17
CA GLN A 239 14.79 7.64 -10.89
C GLN A 239 14.59 7.44 -9.40
N ALA A 240 15.66 7.44 -8.59
CA ALA A 240 15.56 7.35 -7.13
C ALA A 240 14.79 8.54 -6.52
N GLY A 241 15.07 9.76 -6.98
CA GLY A 241 14.29 10.95 -6.61
C GLY A 241 12.83 10.84 -7.06
N GLY A 242 12.60 10.35 -8.29
CA GLY A 242 11.27 10.09 -8.83
C GLY A 242 10.46 9.07 -8.02
N VAL A 243 11.11 8.03 -7.48
CA VAL A 243 10.48 7.04 -6.59
C VAL A 243 9.98 7.69 -5.31
N VAL A 244 10.80 8.51 -4.66
CA VAL A 244 10.39 9.21 -3.43
C VAL A 244 9.21 10.15 -3.71
N THR A 245 9.30 10.94 -4.78
CA THR A 245 8.21 11.84 -5.20
C THR A 245 6.93 11.09 -5.51
N HIS A 246 7.00 9.96 -6.23
CA HIS A 246 5.84 9.15 -6.54
C HIS A 246 5.23 8.58 -5.27
N LEU A 247 6.04 8.01 -4.38
CA LEU A 247 5.59 7.40 -3.14
C LEU A 247 4.97 8.40 -2.16
N ALA A 248 5.35 9.68 -2.20
CA ALA A 248 4.71 10.71 -1.38
C ALA A 248 3.18 10.72 -1.52
N PHE A 249 2.66 10.41 -2.72
CA PHE A 249 1.23 10.33 -3.00
C PHE A 249 0.57 9.01 -2.55
N TYR A 250 1.31 7.91 -2.53
CA TYR A 250 0.75 6.57 -2.24
C TYR A 250 0.91 6.14 -0.79
N VAL A 251 1.99 6.56 -0.13
CA VAL A 251 2.32 6.12 1.23
C VAL A 251 2.39 7.26 2.24
N GLY A 252 2.11 8.49 1.78
CA GLY A 252 2.03 9.69 2.58
C GLY A 252 3.32 10.51 2.60
N TRP A 253 3.13 11.82 2.64
CA TRP A 253 4.21 12.81 2.64
C TRP A 253 5.28 12.58 3.72
N PRO A 254 4.93 12.25 4.98
CA PRO A 254 5.94 12.05 6.02
C PRO A 254 6.93 10.93 5.70
N LYS A 255 6.47 9.79 5.16
CA LYS A 255 7.34 8.66 4.81
C LYS A 255 8.29 8.99 3.67
N ALA A 256 7.81 9.71 2.66
CA ALA A 256 8.65 10.20 1.57
C ALA A 256 9.69 11.21 2.09
N MET A 257 9.29 12.16 2.93
CA MET A 257 10.21 13.14 3.54
C MET A 257 11.26 12.47 4.43
N SER A 258 10.92 11.42 5.17
CA SER A 258 11.88 10.63 5.96
C SER A 258 12.94 9.92 5.11
N ALA A 259 12.66 9.65 3.84
CA ALA A 259 13.63 9.07 2.91
C ALA A 259 14.64 10.09 2.36
N VAL A 260 14.27 11.37 2.27
CA VAL A 260 15.08 12.42 1.63
C VAL A 260 16.49 12.56 2.23
N PRO A 261 16.68 12.60 3.57
CA PRO A 261 18.03 12.67 4.14
C PRO A 261 18.90 11.47 3.77
N VAL A 262 18.31 10.27 3.66
CA VAL A 262 19.02 9.05 3.25
C VAL A 262 19.45 9.13 1.79
N LEU A 263 18.56 9.57 0.89
CA LEU A 263 18.90 9.79 -0.52
C LEU A 263 20.05 10.79 -0.65
N LYS A 264 19.97 11.93 0.06
CA LYS A 264 21.01 12.96 0.05
C LYS A 264 22.37 12.40 0.48
N ALA A 265 22.40 11.61 1.56
CA ALA A 265 23.62 11.00 2.05
C ALA A 265 24.22 10.00 1.04
N VAL A 266 23.37 9.16 0.43
CA VAL A 266 23.82 8.19 -0.59
C VAL A 266 24.35 8.91 -1.83
N PHE A 267 23.65 9.90 -2.37
CA PHE A 267 24.11 10.65 -3.54
C PHE A 267 25.45 11.35 -3.27
N ALA A 268 25.59 11.98 -2.10
CA ALA A 268 26.85 12.60 -1.69
C ALA A 268 28.00 11.58 -1.61
N SER A 269 27.75 10.40 -1.04
CA SER A 269 28.78 9.33 -0.94
C SER A 269 29.23 8.77 -2.30
N ARG A 270 28.38 8.91 -3.34
CA ARG A 270 28.66 8.43 -4.71
C ARG A 270 29.23 9.53 -5.62
N GLY A 271 29.36 10.77 -5.16
CA GLY A 271 29.81 11.90 -5.96
C GLY A 271 28.78 12.38 -6.99
N GLU A 272 27.50 12.04 -6.80
CA GLU A 272 26.40 12.42 -7.69
C GLU A 272 25.74 13.71 -7.15
N THR A 273 26.22 14.87 -7.62
CA THR A 273 25.70 16.21 -7.24
C THR A 273 24.41 16.60 -7.96
#